data_AF-A0A969PYT8-F1
#
_entry.id   AF-A0A969PYT8-F1
#
_cell.length_a   1.000
_cell.length_b   1.000
_cell.length_c   1.000
_cell.angle_alpha   90.00
_cell.angle_beta   90.00
_cell.angle_gamma   90.00
#
_symmetry.space_group_name_H-M   'P 1'
#
loop_
_entity.id
_entity.type
_entity.pdbx_description
1 polymer ?
#
loop_
_entity_poly.entity_id
_entity_poly.type
_entity_poly.pdbx_seq_one_letter_code
_entity_poly.pdbx_strand_id
1 'polypeptide(L)' 'MIIVKSPSVWMIHLNSIQNKPAEWINLAAIEQLLYLENEEIVQIKFASGKIISYRGEQAKMFLVELAKCPGLG' A
#
# COMPACT_ATOMS: atom_id res chain seq x y z
N MET A 1 11.66 1.47 -3.34
CA MET A 1 10.45 1.73 -2.54
C MET A 1 10.83 2.78 -1.52
N ILE A 2 10.08 3.87 -1.40
CA ILE A 2 10.38 4.98 -0.50
C ILE A 2 9.08 5.40 0.18
N ILE A 3 9.10 5.56 1.51
CA ILE A 3 7.99 6.17 2.25
C ILE A 3 8.33 7.64 2.41
N VAL A 4 7.44 8.51 1.94
CA VAL A 4 7.57 9.96 2.12
C VAL A 4 6.49 10.42 3.09
N LYS A 5 6.92 10.98 4.23
CA LYS A 5 6.04 11.66 5.17
C LYS A 5 6.01 13.15 4.80
N SER A 6 4.87 13.60 4.28
CA SER A 6 4.51 15.03 4.21
C SER A 6 3.76 15.38 5.50
N PRO A 7 3.64 16.65 5.95
CA PRO A 7 3.38 17.00 7.35
C PRO A 7 2.14 16.38 8.00
N SER A 8 1.18 15.87 7.21
CA SER A 8 0.04 15.09 7.71
C SER A 8 -0.35 13.90 6.82
N VAL A 9 0.49 13.54 5.83
CA VAL A 9 0.15 12.52 4.82
C VAL A 9 1.29 11.55 4.65
N TRP A 10 0.98 10.26 4.79
CA TRP A 10 1.90 9.17 4.50
C TRP A 10 1.72 8.70 3.06
N MET A 11 2.79 8.75 2.28
CA MET A 11 2.81 8.25 0.92
C MET A 11 3.76 7.05 0.80
N ILE A 12 3.27 5.94 0.29
CA ILE A 12 4.07 4.75 -0.05
C ILE A 12 4.38 4.80 -1.55
N HIS A 13 5.64 4.95 -1.92
CA HIS A 13 6.09 4.76 -3.29
C HIS A 13 6.43 3.29 -3.54
N LEU A 14 5.55 2.61 -4.26
CA LEU A 14 5.80 1.27 -4.77
C LEU A 14 6.68 1.39 -6.02
N ASN A 15 7.90 0.84 -5.97
CA ASN A 15 8.71 0.73 -7.19
C ASN A 15 8.05 -0.25 -8.18
N SER A 16 8.36 -0.12 -9.47
CA SER A 16 7.93 -1.09 -10.47
C SER A 16 8.41 -2.49 -10.10
N ILE A 17 7.47 -3.41 -9.90
CA ILE A 17 7.74 -4.82 -9.63
C ILE A 17 6.93 -5.63 -10.65
N GLN A 18 7.56 -6.57 -11.34
CA GLN A 18 6.90 -7.54 -12.25
C GLN A 18 5.86 -6.88 -13.20
N ASN A 19 6.30 -5.98 -14.08
CA ASN A 19 5.47 -5.30 -15.09
C ASN A 19 4.37 -4.35 -14.58
N LYS A 20 4.26 -4.07 -13.28
CA LYS A 20 3.44 -2.94 -12.80
C LYS A 20 4.27 -1.65 -12.77
N PRO A 21 3.72 -0.50 -13.22
CA PRO A 21 4.40 0.78 -13.09
C PRO A 21 4.53 1.16 -11.61
N ALA A 22 5.55 1.95 -11.31
CA ALA A 22 5.70 2.54 -10.00
C ALA A 22 4.48 3.40 -9.68
N GLU A 23 3.95 3.27 -8.47
CA GLU A 23 2.73 3.98 -8.05
C GLU A 23 2.93 4.59 -6.66
N TRP A 24 2.38 5.79 -6.49
CA TRP A 24 2.33 6.47 -5.21
C TRP A 24 0.97 6.19 -4.56
N ILE A 25 0.98 5.49 -3.44
CA ILE A 25 -0.21 5.29 -2.61
C ILE A 25 -0.24 6.33 -1.52
N ASN A 26 -1.30 7.13 -1.50
CA ASN A 26 -1.62 7.98 -0.38
C ASN A 26 -2.40 7.18 0.68
N LEU A 27 -1.78 6.94 1.85
CA LEU A 27 -2.40 6.19 2.94
C LEU A 27 -3.63 6.90 3.52
N ALA A 28 -3.68 8.23 3.50
CA ALA A 28 -4.83 8.99 3.97
C ALA A 28 -6.07 8.84 3.06
N ALA A 29 -5.87 8.39 1.83
CA ALA A 29 -6.95 8.12 0.88
C ALA A 29 -7.47 6.67 0.95
N ILE A 30 -6.84 5.81 1.76
CA ILE A 30 -7.27 4.43 1.96
C ILE A 30 -8.49 4.44 2.87
N GLU A 31 -9.60 3.91 2.36
CA GLU A 31 -10.83 3.72 3.11
C GLU A 31 -10.82 2.34 3.80
N GLN A 32 -10.33 1.32 3.09
CA GLN A 32 -10.27 -0.04 3.61
C GLN A 32 -9.03 -0.76 3.10
N LEU A 33 -8.36 -1.49 3.99
CA LEU A 33 -7.26 -2.38 3.68
C LEU A 33 -7.62 -3.79 4.15
N LEU A 34 -7.52 -4.76 3.25
CA LEU A 34 -7.74 -6.17 3.54
C LEU A 34 -6.47 -6.94 3.20
N TYR A 35 -6.01 -7.77 4.14
CA TYR A 35 -4.95 -8.72 3.90
C TYR A 35 -5.49 -10.15 4.00
N LEU A 36 -5.35 -10.90 2.91
CA LEU A 36 -5.69 -12.32 2.81
C LEU A 36 -4.37 -13.10 2.86
N GLU A 37 -3.96 -13.51 4.06
CA GLU A 37 -2.68 -14.19 4.29
C GLU A 37 -2.57 -15.49 3.50
N ASN A 38 -3.63 -16.30 3.48
CA ASN A 38 -3.67 -17.59 2.76
C ASN A 38 -3.41 -17.46 1.25
N GLU A 39 -3.77 -16.33 0.66
CA GLU A 39 -3.59 -16.07 -0.77
C GLU A 39 -2.44 -15.11 -1.06
N GLU A 40 -1.79 -14.60 -0.01
CA GLU A 40 -0.80 -13.53 -0.04
C GLU A 40 -1.31 -12.31 -0.84
N ILE A 41 -2.57 -11.93 -0.63
CA ILE A 41 -3.22 -10.82 -1.33
C ILE A 41 -3.42 -9.64 -0.38
N VAL A 42 -3.02 -8.44 -0.81
CA VAL A 42 -3.43 -7.18 -0.18
C VAL A 42 -4.41 -6.48 -1.12
N GLN A 43 -5.60 -6.15 -0.63
CA GLN A 43 -6.56 -5.31 -1.33
C GLN A 43 -6.70 -3.97 -0.61
N ILE A 44 -6.66 -2.90 -1.39
CA ILE A 44 -6.77 -1.53 -0.92
C ILE A 44 -7.94 -0.90 -1.64
N LYS A 45 -8.94 -0.47 -0.88
CA LYS A 45 -10.05 0.34 -1.37
C LYS A 45 -9.80 1.79 -0.97
N PHE A 46 -9.86 2.67 -1.95
CA PHE A 46 -9.72 4.10 -1.77
C PHE A 46 -11.10 4.74 -1.60
N ALA A 47 -11.15 5.90 -0.92
CA ALA A 47 -12.38 6.69 -0.77
C ALA A 47 -12.98 7.14 -2.11
N SER A 48 -12.18 7.18 -3.18
CA SER A 48 -12.64 7.44 -4.55
C SER A 48 -13.38 6.26 -5.19
N GLY A 49 -13.45 5.10 -4.53
CA GLY A 49 -13.98 3.85 -5.08
C GLY A 49 -12.99 3.04 -5.92
N LYS A 50 -11.75 3.55 -6.14
CA LYS A 50 -10.67 2.76 -6.77
C LYS A 50 -10.32 1.58 -5.85
N ILE A 51 -10.14 0.40 -6.44
CA ILE A 51 -9.64 -0.79 -5.72
C ILE A 51 -8.34 -1.23 -6.38
N ILE A 52 -7.32 -1.46 -5.56
CA ILE A 52 -6.01 -1.95 -6.00
C ILE A 52 -5.68 -3.23 -5.25
N SER A 53 -5.19 -4.24 -5.99
CA SER A 53 -4.84 -5.54 -5.44
C SER A 53 -3.38 -5.87 -5.73
N TYR A 54 -2.65 -6.24 -4.69
CA TYR A 54 -1.29 -6.78 -4.73
C TYR A 54 -1.33 -8.26 -4.36
N ARG A 55 -0.48 -9.09 -4.98
CA ARG A 55 -0.37 -10.53 -4.70
C ARG A 55 1.09 -10.93 -4.55
N GLY A 56 1.35 -11.94 -3.72
CA GLY A 56 2.68 -12.52 -3.52
C GLY A 56 3.67 -11.52 -2.95
N GLU A 57 4.85 -11.41 -3.57
CA GLU A 57 5.93 -10.51 -3.11
C GLU A 57 5.48 -9.05 -3.00
N GLN A 58 4.63 -8.56 -3.92
CA GLN A 58 4.13 -7.18 -3.85
C GLN A 58 3.29 -6.93 -2.60
N ALA A 59 2.46 -7.90 -2.21
CA ALA A 59 1.62 -7.80 -1.03
C ALA A 59 2.47 -7.76 0.25
N LYS A 60 3.47 -8.64 0.34
CA LYS A 60 4.43 -8.64 1.46
C LYS A 60 5.20 -7.33 1.55
N MET A 61 5.71 -6.83 0.42
CA MET A 61 6.44 -5.57 0.38
C MET A 61 5.56 -4.39 0.81
N PHE A 62 4.30 -4.35 0.38
CA PHE A 62 3.35 -3.32 0.80
C PHE A 62 3.16 -3.33 2.32
N LEU A 63 2.94 -4.51 2.92
CA LEU A 63 2.75 -4.65 4.37
C LEU A 63 4.00 -4.24 5.17
N VAL A 64 5.19 -4.58 4.68
CA VAL A 64 6.45 -4.19 5.33
C VAL A 64 6.60 -2.67 5.36
N GLU A 65 6.27 -1.97 4.29
CA GLU A 65 6.32 -0.50 4.29
C GLU A 65 5.19 0.13 5.11
N LEU A 66 4.00 -0.47 5.08
CA LEU A 66 2.90 -0.03 5.94
C LEU A 66 3.29 -0.12 7.42
N ALA A 67 3.95 -1.21 7.82
CA ALA A 67 4.46 -1.39 9.19
C ALA A 67 5.55 -0.38 9.58
N LYS A 68 6.26 0.20 8.61
CA LYS A 68 7.24 1.27 8.82
C LYS A 68 6.60 2.65 8.99
N CYS A 69 5.28 2.79 8.86
CA CYS A 69 4.58 4.06 9.08
C CYS A 69 4.16 4.20 10.56
N PRO A 70 4.90 4.93 11.41
CA PRO A 70 4.52 5.19 12.80
C PRO A 70 3.30 6.13 12.84
N GLY A 71 2.11 5.58 13.09
CA GLY A 71 0.88 6.37 13.19
C GLY A 71 -0.43 5.63 12.87
N LEU A 72 -0.38 4.31 12.61
CA LEU A 72 -1.55 3.45 12.51
C LEU A 72 -1.78 2.59 13.77
N GLY A 73 -1.10 2.94 14.87
CA GLY A 73 -1.29 2.35 16.21
C GLY A 73 -2.04 3.28 17.14
#